data_AF-A0A816YL23-F1
#
_entry.id   AF-A0A816YL23-F1
#
_cell.length_a   1.000
_cell.length_b   1.000
_cell.length_c   1.000
_cell.angle_alpha   90.00
_cell.angle_beta   90.00
_cell.angle_gamma   90.00
#
_symmetry.space_group_name_H-M   'P 1'
#
loop_
_entity.id
_entity.type
_entity.pdbx_description
1 polymer ?
#
loop_
_entity_poly.entity_id
_entity_poly.type
_entity_poly.pdbx_seq_one_letter_code
_entity_poly.pdbx_strand_id
1 'polypeptide(L)'
;ETIDKNSITIIDIVIGLHRGTYCYLTSKLIQLQQKWDDDHDPTKHIEKNRHRLWTFFSNIVLGIRNIKLFELELANQLNNTWKEGFFEILIQDRKTDVAKQQWIRNSDILLDYIDNEKLKVLNESEDGSLGNIKQLLMELKSGSSFYEKCVNKLTQKEVNKSVDRIWNFFNESLIHAIEEAGKQAKDSPKNCLDAFLKTLHEKNLPSSIKSRLPLTTNAYGSVDDQPRHILDSVVDKLKSVVPNLTSPTLLLQGNESTEILKGIREDAPNNEAKPRCNHACRLCGAPCFKHAGHSDYHDFYHQPAGLMGSRWNGTNLIAHETCHEHHTRKDQFFLHDDQKWHGYDEFPALFNYSVPAYPSRGIHISEYLMHKYHEEIAEFYGIKPNPPVPAAYCEHTLNSIKEDIRKNVPQEI
;
A
#
# COMPACT_ATOMS: atom_id res chain seq x y z
N GLU A 1 -16.40 12.15 -55.51
CA GLU A 1 -15.83 11.16 -54.58
C GLU A 1 -16.41 11.42 -53.20
N THR A 2 -17.36 10.59 -52.76
CA THR A 2 -17.92 10.62 -51.42
C THR A 2 -16.93 9.94 -50.48
N ILE A 3 -16.21 10.73 -49.68
CA ILE A 3 -15.37 10.21 -48.61
C ILE A 3 -16.29 9.48 -47.62
N ASP A 4 -16.06 8.18 -47.45
CA ASP A 4 -16.83 7.33 -46.54
C ASP A 4 -16.66 7.84 -45.10
N LYS A 5 -17.77 8.22 -44.47
CA LYS A 5 -17.79 8.70 -43.07
C LYS A 5 -17.14 7.71 -42.11
N ASN A 6 -17.19 6.41 -42.41
CA ASN A 6 -16.52 5.39 -41.59
C ASN A 6 -14.98 5.51 -41.64
N SER A 7 -14.43 5.96 -42.76
CA SER A 7 -12.98 6.17 -42.91
C SER A 7 -12.49 7.37 -42.10
N ILE A 8 -13.30 8.43 -41.98
CA ILE A 8 -13.00 9.61 -41.16
C ILE A 8 -12.97 9.22 -39.67
N THR A 9 -13.95 8.44 -39.19
CA THR A 9 -14.02 7.98 -37.80
C THR A 9 -12.82 7.11 -37.39
N ILE A 10 -12.34 6.24 -38.29
CA ILE A 10 -11.16 5.41 -38.04
C ILE A 10 -9.89 6.27 -37.91
N ILE A 11 -9.73 7.27 -38.78
CA ILE A 11 -8.58 8.19 -38.73
C ILE A 11 -8.56 8.97 -37.41
N ASP A 12 -9.71 9.49 -36.97
CA ASP A 12 -9.82 10.24 -35.71
C ASP A 12 -9.50 9.37 -34.48
N ILE A 13 -9.96 8.11 -34.47
CA ILE A 13 -9.62 7.14 -33.41
C ILE A 13 -8.12 6.88 -33.39
N VAL A 14 -7.50 6.66 -34.54
CA VAL A 14 -6.05 6.41 -34.65
C VAL A 14 -5.24 7.63 -34.20
N ILE A 15 -5.65 8.85 -34.59
CA ILE A 15 -5.02 10.10 -34.13
C ILE A 15 -5.17 10.25 -32.60
N GLY A 16 -6.35 9.97 -32.06
CA GLY A 16 -6.62 10.00 -30.62
C GLY A 16 -5.75 9.02 -29.84
N LEU A 17 -5.63 7.77 -30.33
CA LEU A 17 -4.76 6.75 -29.76
C LEU A 17 -3.28 7.17 -29.83
N HIS A 18 -2.80 7.62 -31.00
CA HIS A 18 -1.42 8.09 -31.15
C HIS A 18 -1.10 9.26 -30.21
N ARG A 19 -2.00 10.24 -30.10
CA ARG A 19 -1.83 11.37 -29.18
C ARG A 19 -1.84 10.91 -27.73
N GLY A 20 -2.74 10.01 -27.35
CA GLY A 20 -2.79 9.41 -26.03
C GLY A 20 -1.50 8.67 -25.68
N THR A 21 -1.02 7.81 -26.58
CA THR A 21 0.25 7.09 -26.44
C THR A 21 1.44 8.04 -26.35
N TYR A 22 1.51 9.07 -27.21
CA TYR A 22 2.57 10.08 -27.18
C TYR A 22 2.58 10.80 -25.83
N CYS A 23 1.44 11.34 -25.38
CA CYS A 23 1.33 12.03 -24.09
C CYS A 23 1.73 11.12 -22.92
N TYR A 24 1.28 9.86 -22.92
CA TYR A 24 1.64 8.89 -21.89
C TYR A 24 3.16 8.60 -21.87
N LEU A 25 3.75 8.33 -23.03
CA LEU A 25 5.19 8.06 -23.15
C LEU A 25 6.03 9.27 -22.79
N THR A 26 5.67 10.47 -23.26
CA THR A 26 6.37 11.72 -22.90
C THR A 26 6.31 11.95 -21.40
N SER A 27 5.14 11.78 -20.76
CA SER A 27 5.01 11.90 -19.31
C SER A 27 5.88 10.88 -18.57
N LYS A 28 5.90 9.62 -19.03
CA LYS A 28 6.77 8.58 -18.45
C LYS A 28 8.25 8.85 -18.65
N LEU A 29 8.68 9.33 -19.81
CA LEU A 29 10.07 9.68 -20.08
C LEU A 29 10.52 10.88 -19.26
N ILE A 30 9.68 11.90 -19.08
CA ILE A 30 9.96 13.03 -18.20
C ILE A 30 10.14 12.56 -16.76
N GLN A 31 9.25 11.68 -16.26
CA GLN A 31 9.38 11.10 -14.92
C GLN A 31 10.69 10.30 -14.77
N LEU A 32 11.07 9.53 -15.79
CA LEU A 32 12.31 8.76 -15.79
C LEU A 32 13.55 9.67 -15.82
N GLN A 33 13.54 10.73 -16.64
CA GLN A 33 14.62 11.71 -16.70
C GLN A 33 14.75 12.46 -15.38
N GLN A 34 13.64 12.92 -14.80
CA GLN A 34 13.63 13.59 -13.50
C GLN A 34 14.20 12.70 -12.41
N LYS A 35 13.80 11.42 -12.38
CA LYS A 35 14.35 10.45 -11.44
C LYS A 35 15.85 10.26 -11.64
N TRP A 36 16.31 10.14 -12.88
CA TRP A 36 17.73 10.02 -13.18
C TRP A 36 18.50 11.27 -12.75
N ASP A 37 17.99 12.46 -13.04
CA ASP A 37 18.59 13.74 -12.62
C ASP A 37 18.62 13.85 -11.09
N ASP A 38 17.56 13.45 -10.38
CA ASP A 38 17.53 13.43 -8.91
C ASP A 38 18.58 12.47 -8.31
N ASP A 39 18.82 11.34 -8.97
CA ASP A 39 19.77 10.32 -8.53
C ASP A 39 21.23 10.66 -8.89
N HIS A 40 21.47 11.45 -9.94
CA HIS A 40 22.82 11.70 -10.50
C HIS A 40 23.28 13.16 -10.43
N ASP A 41 22.43 14.11 -10.04
CA ASP A 41 22.82 15.50 -9.83
C ASP A 41 23.71 15.62 -8.57
N PRO A 42 25.00 15.97 -8.73
CA PRO A 42 25.93 16.08 -7.60
C PRO A 42 25.49 17.13 -6.58
N THR A 43 24.85 18.22 -7.01
CA THR A 43 24.37 19.29 -6.12
C THR A 43 23.23 18.78 -5.25
N LYS A 44 22.25 18.08 -5.82
CA LYS A 44 21.18 17.44 -5.05
C LYS A 44 21.74 16.38 -4.11
N HIS A 45 22.72 15.60 -4.56
CA HIS A 45 23.35 14.59 -3.71
C HIS A 45 24.09 15.21 -2.51
N ILE A 46 24.84 16.30 -2.73
CA ILE A 46 25.51 17.06 -1.65
C ILE A 46 24.46 17.64 -0.69
N GLU A 47 23.41 18.27 -1.21
CA GLU A 47 22.37 18.88 -0.36
C GLU A 47 21.62 17.83 0.46
N LYS A 48 21.23 16.70 -0.15
CA LYS A 48 20.61 15.55 0.53
C LYS A 48 21.50 14.96 1.63
N ASN A 49 22.82 15.11 1.51
CA ASN A 49 23.80 14.64 2.47
C ASN A 49 24.43 15.77 3.32
N ARG A 50 23.91 17.00 3.26
CA ARG A 50 24.52 18.18 3.89
C ARG A 50 24.79 17.97 5.37
N HIS A 51 23.79 17.49 6.11
CA HIS A 51 23.92 17.24 7.55
C HIS A 51 25.04 16.25 7.85
N ARG A 52 25.09 15.14 7.10
CA ARG A 52 26.15 14.10 7.23
C ARG A 52 27.54 14.67 6.98
N LEU A 53 27.71 15.39 5.87
CA LEU A 53 28.98 16.02 5.52
C LEU A 53 29.41 17.05 6.57
N TRP A 54 28.46 17.80 7.12
CA TRP A 54 28.72 18.77 8.20
C TRP A 54 29.13 18.08 9.50
N THR A 55 28.48 16.98 9.89
CA THR A 55 28.88 16.18 11.05
C THR A 55 30.29 15.62 10.86
N PHE A 56 30.61 15.08 9.68
CA PHE A 56 31.94 14.60 9.34
C PHE A 56 33.00 15.71 9.45
N PHE A 57 32.74 16.88 8.87
CA PHE A 57 33.62 18.04 8.95
C PHE A 57 33.79 18.53 10.40
N SER A 58 32.71 18.60 11.16
CA SER A 58 32.73 19.00 12.57
C SER A 58 33.62 18.08 13.40
N ASN A 59 33.55 16.77 13.18
CA ASN A 59 34.44 15.80 13.84
C ASN A 59 35.92 16.06 13.52
N ILE A 60 36.25 16.37 12.27
CA ILE A 60 37.62 16.73 11.88
C ILE A 60 38.09 18.01 12.57
N VAL A 61 37.24 19.05 12.63
CA VAL A 61 37.55 20.32 13.30
C VAL A 61 37.78 20.12 14.80
N LEU A 62 37.04 19.21 15.43
CA LEU A 62 37.24 18.79 16.82
C LEU A 62 38.49 17.92 17.04
N GLY A 63 39.28 17.67 15.99
CA GLY A 63 40.52 16.89 16.07
C GLY A 63 40.32 15.38 16.03
N ILE A 64 39.11 14.89 15.75
CA ILE A 64 38.84 13.46 15.59
C ILE A 64 39.40 13.00 14.24
N ARG A 65 40.26 11.98 14.25
CA ARG A 65 41.00 11.49 13.07
C ARG A 65 41.09 9.97 13.04
N ASN A 66 41.59 9.43 11.93
CA ASN A 66 41.96 8.01 11.79
C ASN A 66 40.80 7.08 12.12
N ILE A 67 41.07 6.01 12.85
CA ILE A 67 40.10 4.98 13.19
C ILE A 67 38.88 5.52 13.95
N LYS A 68 39.04 6.58 14.75
CA LYS A 68 37.91 7.13 15.50
C LYS A 68 36.94 7.88 14.59
N LEU A 69 37.46 8.57 13.58
CA LEU A 69 36.62 9.21 12.56
C LEU A 69 35.89 8.15 11.71
N PHE A 70 36.58 7.07 11.36
CA PHE A 70 36.01 5.91 10.66
C PHE A 70 34.88 5.26 11.46
N GLU A 71 35.13 4.97 12.75
CA GLU A 71 34.15 4.40 13.69
C GLU A 71 32.89 5.26 13.77
N LEU A 72 33.04 6.58 14.00
CA LEU A 72 31.91 7.49 14.14
C LEU A 72 31.11 7.62 12.84
N GLU A 73 31.77 7.70 11.70
CA GLU A 73 31.07 7.80 10.41
C GLU A 73 30.27 6.53 10.13
N LEU A 74 30.87 5.34 10.30
CA LEU A 74 30.15 4.08 10.11
C LEU A 74 29.01 3.90 11.11
N ALA A 75 29.24 4.25 12.38
CA ALA A 75 28.20 4.20 13.40
C ALA A 75 27.02 5.11 13.05
N ASN A 76 27.30 6.33 12.59
CA ASN A 76 26.27 7.26 12.14
C ASN A 76 25.54 6.76 10.90
N GLN A 77 26.25 6.21 9.91
CA GLN A 77 25.61 5.62 8.73
C GLN A 77 24.68 4.50 9.15
N LEU A 78 25.19 3.53 9.92
CA LEU A 78 24.40 2.40 10.34
C LEU A 78 23.18 2.83 11.16
N ASN A 79 23.35 3.78 12.09
CA ASN A 79 22.27 4.32 12.92
C ASN A 79 21.12 4.92 12.08
N ASN A 80 21.46 5.52 10.94
CA ASN A 80 20.49 6.16 10.07
C ASN A 80 19.85 5.19 9.06
N THR A 81 20.48 4.04 8.78
CA THR A 81 20.08 3.16 7.66
C THR A 81 19.59 1.79 8.10
N TRP A 82 19.86 1.35 9.34
CA TRP A 82 19.48 0.00 9.78
C TRP A 82 17.97 -0.23 9.68
N LYS A 83 17.15 0.79 9.97
CA LYS A 83 15.68 0.68 9.91
C LYS A 83 15.20 0.49 8.47
N GLU A 84 15.76 1.26 7.54
CA GLU A 84 15.48 1.10 6.10
C GLU A 84 15.92 -0.28 5.61
N GLY A 85 17.10 -0.76 6.04
CA GLY A 85 17.61 -2.09 5.70
C GLY A 85 16.76 -3.24 6.25
N PHE A 86 16.28 -3.10 7.48
CA PHE A 86 15.33 -4.04 8.04
C PHE A 86 14.03 -4.08 7.22
N PHE A 87 13.48 -2.92 6.87
CA PHE A 87 12.27 -2.83 6.06
C PHE A 87 12.45 -3.40 4.66
N GLU A 88 13.61 -3.21 4.02
CA GLU A 88 13.92 -3.83 2.74
C GLU A 88 13.81 -5.36 2.80
N ILE A 89 14.41 -5.99 3.83
CA ILE A 89 14.31 -7.44 4.03
C ILE A 89 12.87 -7.86 4.36
N LEU A 90 12.20 -7.11 5.25
CA LEU A 90 10.81 -7.37 5.65
C LEU A 90 9.88 -7.36 4.44
N ILE A 91 9.99 -6.34 3.59
CA ILE A 91 9.19 -6.20 2.38
C ILE A 91 9.49 -7.37 1.44
N GLN A 92 10.76 -7.67 1.19
CA GLN A 92 11.15 -8.73 0.27
C GLN A 92 10.68 -10.13 0.72
N ASP A 93 10.81 -10.44 2.01
CA ASP A 93 10.34 -11.71 2.58
C ASP A 93 8.80 -11.80 2.57
N ARG A 94 8.10 -10.71 2.94
CA ARG A 94 6.64 -10.71 3.08
C ARG A 94 5.88 -10.62 1.77
N LYS A 95 6.41 -9.94 0.77
CA LYS A 95 5.75 -9.75 -0.53
C LYS A 95 5.23 -11.07 -1.12
N THR A 96 6.07 -12.10 -1.13
CA THR A 96 5.73 -13.42 -1.70
C THR A 96 4.64 -14.14 -0.89
N ASP A 97 4.66 -13.99 0.42
CA ASP A 97 3.75 -14.70 1.31
C ASP A 97 2.40 -13.99 1.49
N VAL A 98 2.38 -12.67 1.47
CA VAL A 98 1.15 -11.88 1.36
C VAL A 98 0.47 -12.19 0.02
N ALA A 99 1.21 -12.27 -1.08
CA ALA A 99 0.68 -12.66 -2.39
C ALA A 99 0.11 -14.10 -2.46
N LYS A 100 0.41 -14.95 -1.48
CA LYS A 100 -0.18 -16.30 -1.36
C LYS A 100 -1.48 -16.32 -0.57
N GLN A 101 -1.83 -15.24 0.12
CA GLN A 101 -3.00 -15.21 0.99
C GLN A 101 -4.29 -15.39 0.19
N GLN A 102 -5.23 -16.11 0.79
CA GLN A 102 -6.53 -16.39 0.16
C GLN A 102 -7.31 -15.10 -0.10
N TRP A 103 -7.26 -14.12 0.79
CA TRP A 103 -7.90 -12.81 0.59
C TRP A 103 -7.23 -11.95 -0.50
N ILE A 104 -5.98 -12.26 -0.91
CA ILE A 104 -5.41 -11.68 -2.14
C ILE A 104 -5.95 -12.41 -3.36
N ARG A 105 -6.07 -13.74 -3.32
CA ARG A 105 -6.37 -14.55 -4.52
C ARG A 105 -7.85 -14.68 -4.81
N ASN A 106 -8.69 -14.62 -3.79
CA ASN A 106 -10.13 -14.84 -3.84
C ASN A 106 -10.89 -13.57 -3.40
N SER A 107 -11.71 -13.02 -4.31
CA SER A 107 -12.47 -11.78 -4.08
C SER A 107 -13.61 -11.99 -3.10
N ASP A 108 -14.21 -13.18 -3.09
CA ASP A 108 -15.31 -13.53 -2.20
C ASP A 108 -14.82 -13.56 -0.74
N ILE A 109 -13.64 -14.14 -0.51
CA ILE A 109 -13.01 -14.15 0.82
C ILE A 109 -12.64 -12.72 1.24
N LEU A 110 -12.11 -11.90 0.33
CA LEU A 110 -11.81 -10.50 0.64
C LEU A 110 -13.07 -9.70 1.01
N LEU A 111 -14.19 -9.95 0.32
CA LEU A 111 -15.47 -9.32 0.62
C LEU A 111 -15.93 -9.69 2.04
N ASP A 112 -15.76 -10.95 2.46
CA ASP A 112 -16.07 -11.35 3.84
C ASP A 112 -15.24 -10.61 4.88
N TYR A 113 -13.95 -10.34 4.60
CA TYR A 113 -13.15 -9.49 5.48
C TYR A 113 -13.66 -8.05 5.53
N ILE A 114 -13.99 -7.47 4.38
CA ILE A 114 -14.53 -6.11 4.29
C ILE A 114 -15.85 -6.02 5.09
N ASP A 115 -16.73 -7.00 4.92
CA ASP A 115 -18.00 -7.06 5.62
C ASP A 115 -17.82 -7.28 7.13
N ASN A 116 -16.84 -8.09 7.54
CA ASN A 116 -16.46 -8.22 8.94
C ASN A 116 -15.92 -6.91 9.53
N GLU A 117 -15.16 -6.14 8.76
CA GLU A 117 -14.67 -4.82 9.21
C GLU A 117 -15.82 -3.81 9.33
N LYS A 118 -16.81 -3.81 8.41
CA LYS A 118 -18.05 -3.03 8.57
C LYS A 118 -18.75 -3.41 9.89
N LEU A 119 -18.83 -4.71 10.19
CA LEU A 119 -19.42 -5.21 11.44
C LEU A 119 -18.64 -4.76 12.69
N LYS A 120 -17.30 -4.75 12.64
CA LYS A 120 -16.48 -4.27 13.77
C LYS A 120 -16.76 -2.79 14.04
N VAL A 121 -16.73 -1.94 13.00
CA VAL A 121 -17.06 -0.51 13.14
C VAL A 121 -18.46 -0.33 13.75
N LEU A 122 -19.44 -1.15 13.34
CA LEU A 122 -20.78 -1.11 13.94
C LEU A 122 -20.82 -1.53 15.41
N ASN A 123 -20.01 -2.51 15.82
CA ASN A 123 -20.04 -3.08 17.18
C ASN A 123 -19.11 -2.38 18.20
N GLU A 124 -18.26 -1.43 17.79
CA GLU A 124 -17.23 -0.78 18.64
C GLU A 124 -17.77 0.17 19.76
N SER A 125 -19.06 0.13 20.11
CA SER A 125 -19.61 0.90 21.25
C SER A 125 -19.75 0.04 22.51
N GLU A 126 -19.12 0.46 23.62
CA GLU A 126 -19.24 -0.19 24.94
C GLU A 126 -20.65 -0.09 25.56
N ASP A 127 -21.54 0.78 25.04
CA ASP A 127 -22.88 1.03 25.58
C ASP A 127 -24.05 0.53 24.71
N GLY A 128 -23.75 -0.08 23.55
CA GLY A 128 -24.76 -0.60 22.61
C GLY A 128 -25.61 0.46 21.91
N SER A 129 -25.19 1.74 21.89
CA SER A 129 -25.96 2.83 21.28
C SER A 129 -25.73 3.00 19.77
N LEU A 130 -26.75 3.53 19.09
CA LEU A 130 -26.89 3.73 17.62
C LEU A 130 -25.85 4.66 16.95
N GLY A 131 -24.79 5.09 17.64
CA GLY A 131 -23.82 6.08 17.15
C GLY A 131 -22.93 5.61 15.98
N ASN A 132 -22.74 4.31 15.81
CA ASN A 132 -21.70 3.78 14.92
C ASN A 132 -22.10 3.67 13.44
N ILE A 133 -23.38 3.76 13.09
CA ILE A 133 -23.78 3.80 11.66
C ILE A 133 -23.25 5.08 11.00
N LYS A 134 -23.28 6.22 11.70
CA LYS A 134 -22.73 7.49 11.18
C LYS A 134 -21.23 7.37 10.92
N GLN A 135 -20.48 6.74 11.84
CA GLN A 135 -19.05 6.46 11.64
C GLN A 135 -18.82 5.54 10.44
N LEU A 136 -19.57 4.44 10.33
CA LEU A 136 -19.46 3.54 9.18
C LEU A 136 -19.73 4.28 7.86
N LEU A 137 -20.78 5.10 7.79
CA LEU A 137 -21.11 5.87 6.59
C LEU A 137 -20.02 6.92 6.26
N MET A 138 -19.41 7.55 7.27
CA MET A 138 -18.26 8.43 7.07
C MET A 138 -17.07 7.68 6.45
N GLU A 139 -16.78 6.47 6.91
CA GLU A 139 -15.72 5.65 6.35
C GLU A 139 -16.05 5.15 4.92
N LEU A 140 -17.31 4.76 4.68
CA LEU A 140 -17.78 4.27 3.37
C LEU A 140 -17.86 5.37 2.31
N LYS A 141 -17.98 6.65 2.69
CA LYS A 141 -18.03 7.80 1.76
C LYS A 141 -16.90 7.78 0.73
N SER A 142 -15.74 7.22 1.08
CA SER A 142 -14.69 6.88 0.14
C SER A 142 -14.50 5.36 0.10
N GLY A 143 -15.28 4.68 -0.74
CA GLY A 143 -15.24 3.22 -0.86
C GLY A 143 -13.84 2.67 -1.14
N SER A 144 -13.03 3.38 -1.92
CA SER A 144 -11.61 3.05 -2.17
C SER A 144 -10.75 3.22 -0.91
N SER A 145 -10.94 4.28 -0.13
CA SER A 145 -10.22 4.46 1.12
C SER A 145 -10.57 3.39 2.16
N PHE A 146 -11.84 3.02 2.29
CA PHE A 146 -12.26 1.94 3.20
C PHE A 146 -11.68 0.60 2.77
N TYR A 147 -11.70 0.31 1.46
CA TYR A 147 -11.07 -0.86 0.88
C TYR A 147 -9.57 -0.91 1.20
N GLU A 148 -8.80 0.16 0.91
CA GLU A 148 -7.36 0.21 1.23
C GLU A 148 -7.11 0.03 2.72
N LYS A 149 -7.92 0.64 3.59
CA LYS A 149 -7.82 0.46 5.04
C LYS A 149 -7.93 -1.02 5.42
N CYS A 150 -8.92 -1.73 4.87
CA CYS A 150 -9.11 -3.16 5.13
C CYS A 150 -7.91 -3.99 4.65
N VAL A 151 -7.44 -3.77 3.42
CA VAL A 151 -6.31 -4.52 2.84
C VAL A 151 -5.00 -4.23 3.58
N ASN A 152 -4.76 -2.96 3.97
CA ASN A 152 -3.61 -2.60 4.79
C ASN A 152 -3.65 -3.30 6.15
N LYS A 153 -4.81 -3.35 6.81
CA LYS A 153 -4.99 -4.06 8.09
C LYS A 153 -4.66 -5.55 7.98
N LEU A 154 -5.16 -6.22 6.93
CA LEU A 154 -4.86 -7.63 6.67
C LEU A 154 -3.37 -7.85 6.38
N THR A 155 -2.77 -6.98 5.58
CA THR A 155 -1.33 -7.02 5.27
C THR A 155 -0.50 -6.83 6.52
N GLN A 156 -0.83 -5.84 7.35
CA GLN A 156 -0.15 -5.57 8.60
C GLN A 156 -0.25 -6.76 9.56
N LYS A 157 -1.38 -7.46 9.58
CA LYS A 157 -1.51 -8.69 10.36
C LYS A 157 -0.52 -9.76 9.91
N GLU A 158 -0.37 -10.00 8.61
CA GLU A 158 0.62 -10.95 8.08
C GLU A 158 2.06 -10.52 8.36
N VAL A 159 2.34 -9.22 8.32
CA VAL A 159 3.65 -8.65 8.71
C VAL A 159 3.96 -8.96 10.17
N ASN A 160 3.01 -8.67 11.07
CA ASN A 160 3.17 -8.84 12.51
C ASN A 160 3.46 -10.31 12.91
N LYS A 161 2.98 -11.30 12.14
CA LYS A 161 3.26 -12.73 12.40
C LYS A 161 4.74 -13.10 12.24
N SER A 162 5.50 -12.35 11.46
CA SER A 162 6.88 -12.72 11.08
C SER A 162 7.93 -11.67 11.46
N VAL A 163 7.51 -10.51 11.97
CA VAL A 163 8.41 -9.37 12.25
C VAL A 163 9.56 -9.76 13.17
N ASP A 164 9.30 -10.51 14.25
CA ASP A 164 10.32 -10.91 15.22
C ASP A 164 11.36 -11.85 14.60
N ARG A 165 10.90 -12.84 13.82
CA ARG A 165 11.78 -13.78 13.10
C ARG A 165 12.68 -13.05 12.11
N ILE A 166 12.10 -12.14 11.33
CA ILE A 166 12.84 -11.39 10.30
C ILE A 166 13.81 -10.41 10.95
N TRP A 167 13.43 -9.79 12.07
CA TRP A 167 14.32 -8.92 12.84
C TRP A 167 15.53 -9.67 13.36
N ASN A 168 15.33 -10.83 13.98
CA ASN A 168 16.43 -11.64 14.50
C ASN A 168 17.38 -12.04 13.37
N PHE A 169 16.83 -12.51 12.24
CA PHE A 169 17.64 -12.84 11.07
C PHE A 169 18.44 -11.63 10.55
N PHE A 170 17.82 -10.46 10.43
CA PHE A 170 18.48 -9.23 10.00
C PHE A 170 19.60 -8.82 10.98
N ASN A 171 19.29 -8.80 12.27
CA ASN A 171 20.21 -8.38 13.32
C ASN A 171 21.42 -9.32 13.42
N GLU A 172 21.20 -10.64 13.42
CA GLU A 172 22.26 -11.64 13.42
C GLU A 172 23.14 -11.53 12.17
N SER A 173 22.52 -11.40 10.99
CA SER A 173 23.26 -11.27 9.72
C SER A 173 24.12 -10.01 9.68
N LEU A 174 23.60 -8.89 10.18
CA LEU A 174 24.32 -7.62 10.25
C LEU A 174 25.47 -7.68 11.26
N ILE A 175 25.23 -8.22 12.47
CA ILE A 175 26.25 -8.41 13.49
C ILE A 175 27.38 -9.30 12.96
N HIS A 176 27.04 -10.44 12.36
CA HIS A 176 28.01 -11.37 11.79
C HIS A 176 28.85 -10.71 10.70
N ALA A 177 28.22 -9.92 9.81
CA ALA A 177 28.94 -9.17 8.79
C ALA A 177 29.96 -8.17 9.37
N ILE A 178 29.60 -7.48 10.45
CA ILE A 178 30.48 -6.56 11.18
C ILE A 178 31.65 -7.30 11.84
N GLU A 179 31.38 -8.44 12.49
CA GLU A 179 32.42 -9.26 13.12
C GLU A 179 33.43 -9.80 12.11
N GLU A 180 32.94 -10.33 10.98
CA GLU A 180 33.79 -10.84 9.90
C GLU A 180 34.62 -9.73 9.27
N ALA A 181 34.05 -8.55 9.05
CA ALA A 181 34.80 -7.39 8.57
C ALA A 181 35.90 -6.97 9.56
N GLY A 182 35.59 -6.98 10.86
CA GLY A 182 36.57 -6.72 11.93
C GLY A 182 37.71 -7.72 11.92
N LYS A 183 37.39 -9.03 11.82
CA LYS A 183 38.39 -10.10 11.72
C LYS A 183 39.27 -9.92 10.48
N GLN A 184 38.67 -9.72 9.31
CA GLN A 184 39.41 -9.57 8.07
C GLN A 184 40.34 -8.34 8.07
N ALA A 185 39.91 -7.25 8.72
CA ALA A 185 40.73 -6.06 8.90
C ALA A 185 41.95 -6.31 9.80
N LYS A 186 41.79 -7.08 10.89
CA LYS A 186 42.90 -7.45 11.79
C LYS A 186 43.91 -8.37 11.12
N ASP A 187 43.42 -9.34 10.35
CA ASP A 187 44.23 -10.32 9.64
C ASP A 187 44.94 -9.69 8.42
N SER A 188 44.52 -8.50 7.98
CA SER A 188 45.17 -7.79 6.89
C SER A 188 46.53 -7.23 7.30
N PRO A 189 47.61 -7.47 6.52
CA PRO A 189 48.93 -6.92 6.82
C PRO A 189 49.01 -5.41 6.58
N LYS A 190 48.20 -4.87 5.66
CA LYS A 190 48.13 -3.44 5.31
C LYS A 190 46.72 -3.07 4.84
N ASN A 191 46.42 -1.79 4.74
CA ASN A 191 45.13 -1.26 4.33
C ASN A 191 43.96 -1.85 5.15
N CYS A 192 44.10 -1.91 6.48
CA CYS A 192 43.13 -2.59 7.34
C CYS A 192 41.70 -2.06 7.18
N LEU A 193 41.51 -0.74 7.02
CA LEU A 193 40.20 -0.15 6.82
C LEU A 193 39.58 -0.54 5.46
N ASP A 194 40.40 -0.66 4.41
CA ASP A 194 39.90 -1.08 3.09
C ASP A 194 39.44 -2.53 3.13
N ALA A 195 40.21 -3.39 3.82
CA ALA A 195 39.81 -4.77 4.06
C ALA A 195 38.47 -4.84 4.82
N PHE A 196 38.29 -4.01 5.85
CA PHE A 196 37.03 -3.90 6.59
C PHE A 196 35.85 -3.53 5.66
N LEU A 197 35.96 -2.41 4.93
CA LEU A 197 34.88 -1.93 4.07
C LEU A 197 34.58 -2.89 2.92
N LYS A 198 35.62 -3.45 2.30
CA LYS A 198 35.47 -4.43 1.23
C LYS A 198 34.67 -5.63 1.72
N THR A 199 35.03 -6.19 2.87
CA THR A 199 34.28 -7.30 3.45
C THR A 199 32.83 -6.90 3.74
N LEU A 200 32.55 -5.74 4.34
CA LEU A 200 31.17 -5.30 4.55
C LEU A 200 30.35 -5.19 3.24
N HIS A 201 30.95 -4.64 2.18
CA HIS A 201 30.28 -4.52 0.87
C HIS A 201 30.00 -5.88 0.22
N GLU A 202 30.89 -6.85 0.42
CA GLU A 202 30.76 -8.22 -0.11
C GLU A 202 29.71 -9.06 0.65
N LYS A 203 29.40 -8.73 1.92
CA LYS A 203 28.38 -9.45 2.71
C LYS A 203 26.97 -9.18 2.19
N ASN A 204 26.03 -10.08 2.47
CA ASN A 204 24.63 -9.95 2.02
C ASN A 204 23.84 -8.95 2.89
N LEU A 205 24.28 -7.70 2.90
CA LEU A 205 23.57 -6.59 3.56
C LEU A 205 22.50 -5.98 2.63
N PRO A 206 21.42 -5.41 3.19
CA PRO A 206 20.44 -4.63 2.44
C PRO A 206 21.09 -3.52 1.60
N SER A 207 20.53 -3.26 0.41
CA SER A 207 21.03 -2.24 -0.51
C SER A 207 20.98 -0.82 0.08
N SER A 208 19.95 -0.54 0.88
CA SER A 208 19.81 0.70 1.67
C SER A 208 20.98 0.93 2.65
N ILE A 209 21.55 -0.14 3.23
CA ILE A 209 22.74 -0.05 4.08
C ILE A 209 23.99 0.07 3.19
N LYS A 210 24.17 -0.82 2.22
CA LYS A 210 25.37 -0.86 1.35
C LYS A 210 25.64 0.44 0.63
N SER A 211 24.60 1.05 0.05
CA SER A 211 24.70 2.30 -0.71
C SER A 211 25.16 3.50 0.12
N ARG A 212 25.07 3.39 1.45
CA ARG A 212 25.44 4.45 2.40
C ARG A 212 26.80 4.23 3.05
N LEU A 213 27.36 3.02 2.93
CA LEU A 213 28.71 2.75 3.39
C LEU A 213 29.73 3.53 2.54
N PRO A 214 30.83 4.04 3.15
CA PRO A 214 31.93 4.63 2.40
C PRO A 214 32.47 3.66 1.35
N LEU A 215 32.83 4.20 0.18
CA LEU A 215 33.45 3.42 -0.91
C LEU A 215 34.98 3.36 -0.80
N THR A 216 35.59 4.30 -0.09
CA THR A 216 37.04 4.42 0.05
C THR A 216 37.42 4.84 1.46
N THR A 217 38.67 4.60 1.85
CA THR A 217 39.19 4.96 3.17
C THR A 217 40.11 6.18 3.19
N ASN A 218 40.33 6.81 2.03
CA ASN A 218 41.27 7.92 1.86
C ASN A 218 41.04 9.08 2.84
N ALA A 219 39.78 9.31 3.23
CA ALA A 219 39.41 10.38 4.14
C ALA A 219 39.79 10.12 5.61
N TYR A 220 40.13 8.88 5.97
CA TYR A 220 40.46 8.48 7.34
C TYR A 220 41.97 8.40 7.59
N GLY A 221 42.80 8.25 6.55
CA GLY A 221 44.24 8.04 6.69
C GLY A 221 44.62 6.61 7.06
N SER A 222 45.92 6.32 7.10
CA SER A 222 46.42 4.97 7.43
C SER A 222 46.30 4.68 8.92
N VAL A 223 45.87 3.46 9.23
CA VAL A 223 45.83 2.90 10.60
C VAL A 223 46.72 1.67 10.73
N ASP A 224 47.54 1.39 9.72
CA ASP A 224 48.31 0.14 9.65
C ASP A 224 49.37 0.03 10.76
N ASP A 225 49.85 1.17 11.25
CA ASP A 225 50.82 1.27 12.36
C ASP A 225 50.16 1.20 13.76
N GLN A 226 48.82 1.16 13.84
CA GLN A 226 48.11 1.10 15.11
C GLN A 226 47.94 -0.35 15.61
N PRO A 227 47.83 -0.56 16.93
CA PRO A 227 47.54 -1.88 17.47
C PRO A 227 46.24 -2.47 16.91
N ARG A 228 46.27 -3.69 16.38
CA ARG A 228 45.12 -4.32 15.70
C ARG A 228 43.86 -4.44 16.57
N HIS A 229 44.00 -4.51 17.91
CA HIS A 229 42.86 -4.57 18.83
C HIS A 229 42.04 -3.27 18.85
N ILE A 230 42.53 -2.16 18.30
CA ILE A 230 41.72 -0.93 18.20
C ILE A 230 40.52 -1.09 17.26
N LEU A 231 40.56 -2.08 16.36
CA LEU A 231 39.41 -2.48 15.53
C LEU A 231 38.29 -3.14 16.34
N ASP A 232 38.56 -3.68 17.54
CA ASP A 232 37.51 -4.22 18.41
C ASP A 232 36.56 -3.13 18.89
N SER A 233 37.10 -1.94 19.22
CA SER A 233 36.26 -0.77 19.54
C SER A 233 35.31 -0.44 18.41
N VAL A 234 35.78 -0.54 17.15
CA VAL A 234 34.93 -0.28 15.98
C VAL A 234 33.80 -1.30 15.89
N VAL A 235 34.12 -2.59 16.01
CA VAL A 235 33.15 -3.68 15.97
C VAL A 235 32.11 -3.53 17.09
N ASP A 236 32.56 -3.30 18.33
CA ASP A 236 31.69 -3.15 19.49
C ASP A 236 30.80 -1.91 19.36
N LYS A 237 31.36 -0.80 18.85
CA LYS A 237 30.58 0.41 18.61
C LYS A 237 29.51 0.18 17.57
N LEU A 238 29.82 -0.47 16.44
CA LEU A 238 28.84 -0.75 15.39
C LEU A 238 27.75 -1.72 15.85
N LYS A 239 28.11 -2.75 16.62
CA LYS A 239 27.13 -3.64 17.25
C LYS A 239 26.17 -2.88 18.17
N SER A 240 26.68 -1.96 18.99
CA SER A 240 25.85 -1.18 19.91
C SER A 240 24.91 -0.18 19.24
N VAL A 241 25.13 0.15 17.96
CA VAL A 241 24.25 1.05 17.19
C VAL A 241 22.94 0.37 16.84
N VAL A 242 22.96 -0.94 16.58
CA VAL A 242 21.75 -1.69 16.26
C VAL A 242 21.04 -2.00 17.58
N PRO A 243 19.79 -1.55 17.76
CA PRO A 243 19.12 -1.73 19.04
C PRO A 243 18.88 -3.22 19.31
N ASN A 244 19.21 -3.70 20.50
CA ASN A 244 18.82 -5.03 20.92
C ASN A 244 17.34 -5.01 21.35
N LEU A 245 16.43 -5.24 20.40
CA LEU A 245 14.99 -5.11 20.62
C LEU A 245 14.37 -6.42 21.08
N THR A 246 13.70 -6.39 22.21
CA THR A 246 12.86 -7.49 22.69
C THR A 246 11.53 -7.59 21.93
N SER A 247 11.04 -6.49 21.35
CA SER A 247 9.83 -6.47 20.50
C SER A 247 9.98 -5.52 19.30
N PRO A 248 10.45 -6.04 18.15
CA PRO A 248 10.56 -5.32 16.88
C PRO A 248 9.24 -4.76 16.34
N THR A 249 8.09 -5.31 16.75
CA THR A 249 6.76 -4.80 16.35
C THR A 249 6.57 -3.31 16.70
N LEU A 250 7.22 -2.82 17.76
CA LEU A 250 7.19 -1.40 18.14
C LEU A 250 7.92 -0.48 17.13
N LEU A 251 8.73 -1.05 16.23
CA LEU A 251 9.37 -0.29 15.15
C LEU A 251 8.42 0.03 14.01
N LEU A 252 7.35 -0.74 13.89
CA LEU A 252 6.37 -0.62 12.83
C LEU A 252 5.49 0.59 13.10
N GLN A 253 5.33 1.45 12.09
CA GLN A 253 4.53 2.67 12.16
C GLN A 253 3.22 2.53 11.37
N GLY A 254 2.97 1.37 10.77
CA GLY A 254 1.79 1.05 9.96
C GLY A 254 1.98 1.29 8.46
N ASN A 255 2.95 2.11 8.07
CA ASN A 255 3.26 2.39 6.66
C ASN A 255 3.91 1.20 5.94
N GLU A 256 4.44 0.23 6.68
CA GLU A 256 5.10 -0.95 6.11
C GLU A 256 4.11 -1.78 5.29
N SER A 257 2.86 -1.89 5.77
CA SER A 257 1.78 -2.55 5.02
C SER A 257 1.54 -1.91 3.65
N THR A 258 1.58 -0.58 3.59
CA THR A 258 1.38 0.19 2.35
C THR A 258 2.55 -0.02 1.37
N GLU A 259 3.80 0.02 1.84
CA GLU A 259 4.97 -0.23 0.99
C GLU A 259 5.01 -1.68 0.49
N ILE A 260 4.62 -2.65 1.32
CA ILE A 260 4.48 -4.05 0.91
C ILE A 260 3.43 -4.18 -0.19
N LEU A 261 2.24 -3.60 0.01
CA LEU A 261 1.18 -3.65 -1.00
C LEU A 261 1.60 -2.97 -2.31
N LYS A 262 2.30 -1.84 -2.22
CA LYS A 262 2.88 -1.17 -3.39
C LYS A 262 3.87 -2.10 -4.12
N GLY A 263 4.79 -2.72 -3.38
CA GLY A 263 5.75 -3.67 -3.94
C GLY A 263 5.10 -4.90 -4.59
N ILE A 264 3.99 -5.42 -4.02
CA ILE A 264 3.19 -6.50 -4.62
C ILE A 264 2.49 -6.01 -5.90
N ARG A 265 1.90 -4.81 -5.89
CA ARG A 265 1.21 -4.25 -7.06
C ARG A 265 2.16 -4.05 -8.25
N GLU A 266 3.36 -3.58 -7.98
CA GLU A 266 4.37 -3.25 -9.01
C GLU A 266 5.07 -4.49 -9.56
N ASP A 267 5.33 -5.51 -8.74
CA ASP A 267 6.23 -6.63 -9.10
C ASP A 267 5.73 -7.98 -8.55
N ALA A 268 4.44 -8.27 -8.71
CA ALA A 268 3.90 -9.61 -8.46
C ALA A 268 4.28 -10.58 -9.61
N PRO A 269 4.51 -11.87 -9.31
CA PRO A 269 4.90 -12.87 -10.31
C PRO A 269 3.82 -13.12 -11.37
N ASN A 270 2.55 -12.88 -11.04
CA ASN A 270 1.41 -12.97 -11.95
C ASN A 270 0.26 -12.09 -11.45
N ASN A 271 -0.81 -11.96 -12.23
CA ASN A 271 -1.96 -11.14 -11.86
C ASN A 271 -2.71 -11.68 -10.64
N GLU A 272 -2.80 -13.00 -10.46
CA GLU A 272 -3.48 -13.62 -9.31
C GLU A 272 -2.85 -13.26 -7.95
N ALA A 273 -1.54 -13.00 -7.97
CA ALA A 273 -0.75 -12.58 -6.82
C ALA A 273 -0.89 -11.08 -6.49
N LYS A 274 -1.59 -10.29 -7.32
CA LYS A 274 -1.83 -8.87 -7.07
C LYS A 274 -3.07 -8.67 -6.19
N PRO A 275 -3.04 -7.70 -5.26
CA PRO A 275 -4.25 -7.26 -4.55
C PRO A 275 -5.29 -6.76 -5.54
N ARG A 276 -6.55 -6.56 -5.09
CA ARG A 276 -7.58 -6.01 -5.97
C ARG A 276 -7.32 -4.55 -6.30
N CYS A 277 -7.97 -4.14 -7.37
CA CYS A 277 -7.97 -2.79 -7.88
C CYS A 277 -8.62 -1.86 -6.86
N ASN A 278 -7.94 -0.73 -6.57
CA ASN A 278 -8.44 0.27 -5.64
C ASN A 278 -9.49 1.22 -6.26
N HIS A 279 -10.09 0.84 -7.39
CA HIS A 279 -11.20 1.62 -7.95
C HIS A 279 -12.49 1.24 -7.23
N ALA A 280 -13.33 2.24 -6.98
CA ALA A 280 -14.68 2.04 -6.47
C ALA A 280 -15.69 2.50 -7.53
N CYS A 281 -16.86 1.86 -7.55
CA CYS A 281 -17.99 2.29 -8.37
C CYS A 281 -18.39 3.71 -7.97
N ARG A 282 -18.44 4.64 -8.93
CA ARG A 282 -18.80 6.04 -8.66
C ARG A 282 -20.21 6.24 -8.11
N LEU A 283 -21.14 5.32 -8.35
CA LEU A 283 -22.54 5.45 -7.93
C LEU A 283 -22.83 4.77 -6.59
N CYS A 284 -22.39 3.53 -6.42
CA CYS A 284 -22.66 2.76 -5.20
C CYS A 284 -21.46 2.54 -4.30
N GLY A 285 -20.26 3.02 -4.66
CA GLY A 285 -19.06 2.94 -3.82
C GLY A 285 -18.47 1.54 -3.64
N ALA A 286 -19.03 0.52 -4.29
CA ALA A 286 -18.53 -0.85 -4.22
C ALA A 286 -17.10 -0.96 -4.79
N PRO A 287 -16.18 -1.70 -4.16
CA PRO A 287 -14.81 -1.86 -4.63
C PRO A 287 -14.72 -2.79 -5.84
N CYS A 288 -13.75 -2.54 -6.73
CA CYS A 288 -13.48 -3.38 -7.88
C CYS A 288 -12.86 -4.71 -7.42
N PHE A 289 -13.39 -5.83 -7.91
CA PHE A 289 -12.89 -7.16 -7.53
C PHE A 289 -11.83 -7.74 -8.48
N LYS A 290 -11.44 -7.00 -9.54
CA LYS A 290 -10.34 -7.38 -10.42
C LYS A 290 -8.98 -7.06 -9.81
N HIS A 291 -7.93 -7.72 -10.30
CA HIS A 291 -6.55 -7.51 -9.84
C HIS A 291 -6.03 -6.10 -10.17
N ALA A 292 -5.15 -5.55 -9.34
CA ALA A 292 -4.54 -4.24 -9.56
C ALA A 292 -3.82 -4.17 -10.92
N GLY A 293 -4.00 -3.06 -11.63
CA GLY A 293 -3.39 -2.82 -12.95
C GLY A 293 -4.01 -3.61 -14.10
N HIS A 294 -5.22 -4.15 -13.93
CA HIS A 294 -5.99 -4.72 -15.03
C HIS A 294 -6.30 -3.65 -16.10
N SER A 295 -6.30 -4.05 -17.38
CA SER A 295 -6.52 -3.15 -18.53
C SER A 295 -7.93 -3.22 -19.13
N ASP A 296 -8.74 -4.16 -18.67
CA ASP A 296 -10.13 -4.34 -19.06
C ASP A 296 -11.08 -3.53 -18.14
N TYR A 297 -12.38 -3.66 -18.40
CA TYR A 297 -13.43 -2.96 -17.66
C TYR A 297 -13.41 -3.28 -16.15
N HIS A 298 -13.62 -2.28 -15.27
CA HIS A 298 -13.73 -2.53 -13.83
C HIS A 298 -15.02 -3.26 -13.47
N ASP A 299 -14.96 -4.16 -12.50
CA ASP A 299 -16.10 -5.01 -12.16
C ASP A 299 -16.33 -5.03 -10.64
N PHE A 300 -17.60 -4.97 -10.22
CA PHE A 300 -17.99 -4.63 -8.86
C PHE A 300 -19.12 -5.52 -8.35
N TYR A 301 -19.04 -5.93 -7.08
CA TYR A 301 -20.23 -6.45 -6.37
C TYR A 301 -21.07 -5.25 -5.94
N HIS A 302 -21.94 -4.78 -6.84
CA HIS A 302 -22.73 -3.57 -6.64
C HIS A 302 -23.63 -3.69 -5.41
N GLN A 303 -23.58 -2.69 -4.53
CA GLN A 303 -24.38 -2.58 -3.31
C GLN A 303 -25.53 -1.57 -3.46
N PRO A 304 -26.51 -1.51 -2.53
CA PRO A 304 -27.58 -0.53 -2.53
C PRO A 304 -27.01 0.89 -2.60
N ALA A 305 -27.38 1.65 -3.62
CA ALA A 305 -26.71 2.91 -3.94
C ALA A 305 -26.92 3.99 -2.85
N GLY A 306 -28.02 3.91 -2.11
CA GLY A 306 -28.32 4.82 -1.00
C GLY A 306 -27.34 4.73 0.17
N LEU A 307 -26.56 3.64 0.31
CA LEU A 307 -25.46 3.60 1.29
C LEU A 307 -24.39 4.67 1.01
N MET A 308 -24.32 5.14 -0.23
CA MET A 308 -23.45 6.24 -0.67
C MET A 308 -24.21 7.57 -0.86
N GLY A 309 -25.44 7.66 -0.35
CA GLY A 309 -26.26 8.86 -0.46
C GLY A 309 -26.96 9.04 -1.80
N SER A 310 -27.01 8.00 -2.65
CA SER A 310 -27.78 8.06 -3.89
C SER A 310 -29.28 8.20 -3.61
N ARG A 311 -29.94 8.98 -4.47
CA ARG A 311 -31.35 9.35 -4.32
C ARG A 311 -32.06 9.46 -5.65
N TRP A 312 -33.38 9.28 -5.62
CA TRP A 312 -34.28 9.59 -6.71
C TRP A 312 -34.41 11.10 -6.87
N ASN A 313 -34.16 11.58 -8.09
CA ASN A 313 -34.34 12.99 -8.41
C ASN A 313 -35.83 13.39 -8.42
N GLY A 314 -36.11 14.63 -8.02
CA GLY A 314 -37.48 15.15 -7.88
C GLY A 314 -38.15 14.80 -6.54
N THR A 315 -38.01 13.58 -6.04
CA THR A 315 -38.61 13.16 -4.76
C THR A 315 -37.66 13.33 -3.57
N ASN A 316 -36.34 13.36 -3.83
CA ASN A 316 -35.28 13.35 -2.81
C ASN A 316 -35.32 12.09 -1.92
N LEU A 317 -35.92 11.00 -2.41
CA LEU A 317 -36.01 9.72 -1.70
C LEU A 317 -34.72 8.92 -1.89
N ILE A 318 -34.18 8.30 -0.84
CA ILE A 318 -33.02 7.41 -0.93
C ILE A 318 -33.27 6.24 -1.91
N ALA A 319 -32.27 5.90 -2.72
CA ALA A 319 -32.33 4.77 -3.65
C ALA A 319 -31.91 3.49 -2.92
N HIS A 320 -32.79 2.50 -2.86
CA HIS A 320 -32.45 1.19 -2.26
C HIS A 320 -31.88 0.24 -3.32
N GLU A 321 -32.02 0.57 -4.59
CA GLU A 321 -31.58 -0.23 -5.71
C GLU A 321 -30.05 -0.28 -5.85
N THR A 322 -29.57 -1.42 -6.31
CA THR A 322 -28.21 -1.63 -6.81
C THR A 322 -28.06 -1.07 -8.22
N CYS A 323 -26.81 -0.86 -8.67
CA CYS A 323 -26.57 -0.47 -10.07
C CYS A 323 -27.08 -1.51 -11.08
N HIS A 324 -27.12 -2.79 -10.70
CA HIS A 324 -27.68 -3.85 -11.54
C HIS A 324 -29.19 -3.70 -11.73
N GLU A 325 -29.93 -3.41 -10.66
CA GLU A 325 -31.38 -3.20 -10.74
C GLU A 325 -31.72 -1.95 -11.57
N HIS A 326 -30.99 -0.85 -11.36
CA HIS A 326 -31.14 0.36 -12.17
C HIS A 326 -30.83 0.11 -13.66
N HIS A 327 -29.77 -0.63 -13.96
CA HIS A 327 -29.43 -1.03 -15.33
C HIS A 327 -30.55 -1.87 -15.96
N THR A 328 -31.09 -2.84 -15.21
CA THR A 328 -32.18 -3.71 -15.70
C THR A 328 -33.47 -2.94 -15.98
N ARG A 329 -33.79 -1.94 -15.14
CA ARG A 329 -34.97 -1.07 -15.31
C ARG A 329 -34.76 0.05 -16.34
N LYS A 330 -33.54 0.22 -16.86
CA LYS A 330 -33.14 1.33 -17.74
C LYS A 330 -33.36 2.69 -17.10
N ASP A 331 -33.05 2.79 -15.81
CA ASP A 331 -33.09 4.05 -15.09
C ASP A 331 -32.00 5.00 -15.59
N GLN A 332 -32.05 6.25 -15.13
CA GLN A 332 -31.06 7.28 -15.45
C GLN A 332 -30.39 7.81 -14.18
N PHE A 333 -29.14 8.25 -14.32
CA PHE A 333 -28.39 8.93 -13.26
C PHE A 333 -27.81 10.25 -13.78
N PHE A 334 -27.61 11.20 -12.87
CA PHE A 334 -27.05 12.51 -13.21
C PHE A 334 -25.55 12.54 -12.90
N LEU A 335 -24.74 12.97 -13.87
CA LEU A 335 -23.32 13.21 -13.67
C LEU A 335 -23.05 14.69 -13.45
N HIS A 336 -22.42 15.01 -12.31
CA HIS A 336 -22.01 16.37 -12.03
C HIS A 336 -20.84 16.85 -12.90
N ASP A 337 -20.00 15.94 -13.38
CA ASP A 337 -18.82 16.29 -14.20
C ASP A 337 -19.21 16.96 -15.52
N ASP A 338 -20.29 16.52 -16.16
CA ASP A 338 -20.77 17.06 -17.44
C ASP A 338 -22.19 17.66 -17.38
N GLN A 339 -22.80 17.64 -16.20
CA GLN A 339 -24.13 18.20 -15.90
C GLN A 339 -25.26 17.58 -16.72
N LYS A 340 -25.17 16.27 -17.02
CA LYS A 340 -26.16 15.57 -17.86
C LYS A 340 -26.74 14.33 -17.20
N TRP A 341 -27.92 13.95 -17.70
CA TRP A 341 -28.56 12.68 -17.41
C TRP A 341 -28.06 11.62 -18.38
N HIS A 342 -27.65 10.48 -17.84
CA HIS A 342 -27.18 9.32 -18.56
C HIS A 342 -28.04 8.11 -18.23
N GLY A 343 -28.29 7.26 -19.21
CA GLY A 343 -28.89 5.96 -18.96
C GLY A 343 -27.89 5.03 -18.27
N TYR A 344 -28.36 4.14 -17.41
CA TYR A 344 -27.52 3.09 -16.85
C TYR A 344 -26.97 2.12 -17.91
N ASP A 345 -27.54 2.07 -19.12
CA ASP A 345 -27.00 1.34 -20.27
C ASP A 345 -25.71 1.96 -20.84
N GLU A 346 -25.50 3.26 -20.64
CA GLU A 346 -24.25 3.97 -20.98
C GLU A 346 -23.13 3.75 -19.94
N PHE A 347 -23.49 3.22 -18.77
CA PHE A 347 -22.61 3.06 -17.61
C PHE A 347 -21.27 2.36 -17.91
N PRO A 348 -21.23 1.24 -18.67
CA PRO A 348 -19.97 0.58 -19.03
C PRO A 348 -19.01 1.49 -19.81
N ALA A 349 -19.53 2.23 -20.78
CA ALA A 349 -18.75 3.08 -21.67
C ALA A 349 -18.26 4.35 -20.96
N LEU A 350 -19.12 4.97 -20.13
CA LEU A 350 -18.81 6.23 -19.44
C LEU A 350 -17.68 6.09 -18.42
N PHE A 351 -17.61 4.95 -17.73
CA PHE A 351 -16.66 4.76 -16.62
C PHE A 351 -15.62 3.67 -16.87
N ASN A 352 -15.62 3.03 -18.05
CA ASN A 352 -14.84 1.83 -18.32
C ASN A 352 -15.15 0.72 -17.31
N TYR A 353 -16.45 0.45 -17.10
CA TYR A 353 -16.97 -0.56 -16.17
C TYR A 353 -17.58 -1.75 -16.91
N SER A 354 -17.63 -2.92 -16.26
CA SER A 354 -18.38 -4.06 -16.74
C SER A 354 -19.87 -3.72 -16.69
N VAL A 355 -20.67 -4.41 -17.50
CA VAL A 355 -22.13 -4.35 -17.35
C VAL A 355 -22.49 -4.79 -15.94
N PRO A 356 -23.23 -3.99 -15.15
CA PRO A 356 -23.63 -4.37 -13.81
C PRO A 356 -24.41 -5.68 -13.83
N ALA A 357 -23.79 -6.75 -13.35
CA ALA A 357 -24.40 -8.06 -13.25
C ALA A 357 -25.04 -8.25 -11.88
N TYR A 358 -26.05 -9.11 -11.79
CA TYR A 358 -26.53 -9.59 -10.50
C TYR A 358 -25.34 -10.32 -9.84
N PRO A 359 -24.99 -9.99 -8.60
CA PRO A 359 -23.80 -10.56 -8.02
C PRO A 359 -24.03 -12.06 -7.82
N SER A 360 -23.09 -12.88 -8.28
CA SER A 360 -23.13 -14.35 -8.09
C SER A 360 -23.12 -14.73 -6.60
N ARG A 361 -22.68 -13.79 -5.76
CA ARG A 361 -22.65 -13.85 -4.30
C ARG A 361 -23.50 -12.73 -3.71
N GLY A 362 -24.32 -13.03 -2.72
CA GLY A 362 -25.14 -12.01 -2.04
C GLY A 362 -24.31 -10.94 -1.31
N ILE A 363 -24.87 -9.73 -1.24
CA ILE A 363 -24.32 -8.52 -0.62
C ILE A 363 -25.00 -8.25 0.74
N HIS A 364 -25.19 -9.32 1.51
CA HIS A 364 -26.13 -9.38 2.62
C HIS A 364 -25.92 -8.32 3.70
N ILE A 365 -24.67 -7.94 4.02
CA ILE A 365 -24.44 -6.87 5.01
C ILE A 365 -24.95 -5.52 4.51
N SER A 366 -24.77 -5.22 3.23
CA SER A 366 -25.15 -3.94 2.64
C SER A 366 -26.67 -3.83 2.55
N GLU A 367 -27.34 -4.94 2.22
CA GLU A 367 -28.80 -5.08 2.24
C GLU A 367 -29.34 -4.96 3.66
N TYR A 368 -28.74 -5.66 4.64
CA TYR A 368 -29.07 -5.52 6.05
C TYR A 368 -28.92 -4.08 6.55
N LEU A 369 -27.84 -3.39 6.19
CA LEU A 369 -27.62 -2.00 6.58
C LEU A 369 -28.69 -1.08 6.01
N MET A 370 -29.00 -1.23 4.73
CA MET A 370 -30.06 -0.46 4.06
C MET A 370 -31.42 -0.71 4.72
N HIS A 371 -31.74 -1.94 5.09
CA HIS A 371 -33.00 -2.25 5.78
C HIS A 371 -33.05 -1.75 7.22
N LYS A 372 -32.02 -2.07 8.01
CA LYS A 372 -32.01 -1.83 9.45
C LYS A 372 -31.84 -0.37 9.82
N TYR A 373 -31.02 0.37 9.06
CA TYR A 373 -30.63 1.75 9.37
C TYR A 373 -31.12 2.75 8.30
N HIS A 374 -32.20 2.42 7.60
CA HIS A 374 -32.70 3.20 6.45
C HIS A 374 -32.90 4.68 6.77
N GLU A 375 -33.54 4.96 7.91
CA GLU A 375 -33.87 6.32 8.34
C GLU A 375 -32.60 7.08 8.73
N GLU A 376 -31.67 6.43 9.44
CA GLU A 376 -30.41 7.02 9.87
C GLU A 376 -29.46 7.30 8.70
N ILE A 377 -29.45 6.42 7.68
CA ILE A 377 -28.71 6.65 6.43
C ILE A 377 -29.30 7.86 5.71
N ALA A 378 -30.63 7.94 5.60
CA ALA A 378 -31.29 9.06 4.96
C ALA A 378 -31.02 10.38 5.69
N GLU A 379 -31.09 10.38 7.03
CA GLU A 379 -30.73 11.52 7.89
C GLU A 379 -29.29 11.96 7.67
N PHE A 380 -28.33 11.02 7.69
CA PHE A 380 -26.90 11.30 7.53
C PHE A 380 -26.58 12.04 6.22
N TYR A 381 -27.24 11.66 5.13
CA TYR A 381 -27.06 12.30 3.82
C TYR A 381 -27.99 13.49 3.56
N GLY A 382 -28.89 13.84 4.49
CA GLY A 382 -29.87 14.91 4.31
C GLY A 382 -30.90 14.61 3.21
N ILE A 383 -31.25 13.34 3.03
CA ILE A 383 -32.23 12.85 2.04
C ILE A 383 -33.46 12.26 2.75
N LYS A 384 -34.54 12.06 2.00
CA LYS A 384 -35.79 11.51 2.56
C LYS A 384 -35.75 9.97 2.56
N PRO A 385 -36.24 9.30 3.61
CA PRO A 385 -36.38 7.85 3.60
C PRO A 385 -37.39 7.42 2.55
N ASN A 386 -37.17 6.25 1.94
CA ASN A 386 -37.99 5.68 0.87
C ASN A 386 -38.63 4.34 1.28
N PRO A 387 -39.64 4.34 2.15
CA PRO A 387 -40.36 3.12 2.49
C PRO A 387 -41.40 2.75 1.40
N PRO A 388 -41.69 1.45 1.19
CA PRO A 388 -41.07 0.31 1.87
C PRO A 388 -39.69 -0.05 1.27
N VAL A 389 -38.75 -0.42 2.13
CA VAL A 389 -37.49 -1.07 1.71
C VAL A 389 -37.83 -2.47 1.16
N PRO A 390 -37.11 -2.99 0.13
CA PRO A 390 -37.35 -4.33 -0.39
C PRO A 390 -37.43 -5.40 0.70
N ALA A 391 -38.46 -6.24 0.64
CA ALA A 391 -38.70 -7.28 1.64
C ALA A 391 -37.54 -8.28 1.76
N ALA A 392 -36.87 -8.60 0.64
CA ALA A 392 -35.70 -9.48 0.65
C ALA A 392 -34.60 -9.00 1.61
N TYR A 393 -34.45 -7.69 1.82
CA TYR A 393 -33.40 -7.16 2.69
C TYR A 393 -33.66 -7.43 4.18
N CYS A 394 -34.91 -7.70 4.57
CA CYS A 394 -35.27 -8.03 5.95
C CYS A 394 -35.02 -9.50 6.31
N GLU A 395 -34.75 -10.35 5.30
CA GLU A 395 -34.45 -11.77 5.50
C GLU A 395 -33.05 -11.99 6.09
N HIS A 396 -32.15 -11.02 5.91
CA HIS A 396 -30.79 -11.08 6.45
C HIS A 396 -30.77 -10.67 7.92
N THR A 397 -30.31 -11.57 8.78
CA THR A 397 -30.06 -11.23 10.19
C THR A 397 -28.57 -11.00 10.43
N LEU A 398 -28.25 -10.17 11.42
CA LEU A 398 -26.85 -9.94 11.80
C LEU A 398 -26.13 -11.25 12.18
N ASN A 399 -26.86 -12.19 12.80
CA ASN A 399 -26.32 -13.48 13.21
C ASN A 399 -26.01 -14.37 12.00
N SER A 400 -26.93 -14.47 11.03
CA SER A 400 -26.70 -15.25 9.82
C SER A 400 -25.53 -14.70 9.01
N ILE A 401 -25.40 -13.37 8.88
CA ILE A 401 -24.26 -12.73 8.21
C ILE A 401 -22.95 -13.06 8.94
N LYS A 402 -22.92 -12.95 10.28
CA LYS A 402 -21.74 -13.29 11.09
C LYS A 402 -21.35 -14.77 10.93
N GLU A 403 -22.33 -15.67 10.87
CA GLU A 403 -22.09 -17.10 10.65
C GLU A 403 -21.51 -17.37 9.26
N ASP A 404 -22.03 -16.73 8.22
CA ASP A 404 -21.52 -16.90 6.85
C ASP A 404 -20.09 -16.37 6.71
N ILE A 405 -19.80 -15.19 7.27
CA ILE A 405 -18.43 -14.64 7.32
C ILE A 405 -17.48 -15.60 8.03
N ARG A 406 -17.88 -16.15 9.18
CA ARG A 406 -17.04 -17.08 9.97
C ARG A 406 -16.71 -18.39 9.25
N LYS A 407 -17.53 -18.82 8.27
CA LYS A 407 -17.23 -20.01 7.46
C LYS A 407 -16.03 -19.78 6.54
N ASN A 408 -15.83 -18.55 6.10
CA ASN A 408 -14.83 -18.18 5.09
C ASN A 408 -13.63 -17.41 5.66
N VAL A 409 -13.81 -16.75 6.81
CA VAL A 409 -12.80 -15.95 7.52
C VAL A 409 -12.41 -16.69 8.81
N PRO A 410 -11.19 -17.24 8.91
CA PRO A 410 -10.69 -17.85 10.13
C PRO A 410 -10.79 -16.88 11.32
N GLN A 411 -11.31 -17.36 12.46
CA GLN A 411 -11.47 -16.56 13.68
C GLN A 411 -10.15 -16.04 14.27
N GLU A 412 -9.01 -16.58 13.82
CA GLU A 412 -7.67 -16.15 14.21
C GLU A 412 -7.19 -14.88 13.46
N ILE A 413 -8.11 -14.12 12.82
CA ILE A 413 -7.83 -12.84 12.12
C ILE A 413 -8.42 -11.61 12.81
#